data_AF-A0A1E3H1E3-F1
#
_entry.id   AF-A0A1E3H1E3-F1
#
_cell.length_a   1.000
_cell.length_b   1.000
_cell.length_c   1.000
_cell.angle_alpha   90.00
_cell.angle_beta   90.00
_cell.angle_gamma   90.00
#
_symmetry.space_group_name_H-M   'P 1'
#
loop_
_entity.id
_entity.type
_entity.pdbx_description
1 polymer ?
#
loop_
_entity_poly.entity_id
_entity_poly.type
_entity_poly.pdbx_seq_one_letter_code
_entity_poly.pdbx_strand_id
1 'polypeptide(L)'
;MRQPVAIRVLPPIVVIGAVAVLCWLMLAACGLDLFGWRVAWCGDGGSSMAAFARIHALEAEARDLETAARAAADCPAPPPAPEVVAQAAEPAPPAPAEPLPEGTELDLGEDFDLSQLAGCWKSTNSEILLVDMSGREVAKQVITFCFDADGRSGRKIVDPAGPDTCEPVAMDVLHEDGILRFRHGQMYCTGRIPSIVPGRIECRPGDAPESPAVCDMIDIINGVDEPQEGRMHGERFRRVAGP
;
A
#
# COMPACT_ATOMS: atom_id res chain seq x y z
N MET A 1 -32.20 -52.70 -20.63
CA MET A 1 -31.38 -52.78 -21.85
C MET A 1 -30.11 -51.98 -21.59
N ARG A 2 -28.93 -52.64 -21.52
CA ARG A 2 -27.62 -51.98 -21.28
C ARG A 2 -26.98 -51.71 -22.64
N GLN A 3 -26.78 -50.44 -23.00
CA GLN A 3 -25.99 -50.10 -24.19
C GLN A 3 -24.50 -50.31 -23.89
N PRO A 4 -23.75 -51.04 -24.74
CA PRO A 4 -22.31 -51.13 -24.60
C PRO A 4 -21.68 -49.79 -24.95
N VAL A 5 -20.99 -49.18 -23.99
CA VAL A 5 -20.17 -47.98 -24.22
C VAL A 5 -18.97 -48.40 -25.05
N ALA A 6 -19.02 -48.12 -26.34
CA ALA A 6 -17.89 -48.31 -27.24
C ALA A 6 -16.81 -47.25 -26.92
N ILE A 7 -15.79 -47.66 -26.15
CA ILE A 7 -14.60 -46.86 -25.93
C ILE A 7 -13.86 -46.77 -27.27
N ARG A 8 -14.04 -45.65 -27.97
CA ARG A 8 -13.25 -45.34 -29.18
C ARG A 8 -11.83 -45.03 -28.72
N VAL A 9 -10.95 -46.02 -28.85
CA VAL A 9 -9.52 -45.85 -28.66
C VAL A 9 -9.05 -44.82 -29.69
N LEU A 10 -8.68 -43.63 -29.22
CA LEU A 10 -8.11 -42.60 -30.07
C LEU A 10 -6.80 -43.12 -30.68
N PRO A 11 -6.57 -42.92 -31.98
CA PRO A 11 -5.34 -43.37 -32.62
C PRO A 11 -4.13 -42.70 -31.95
N PRO A 12 -3.03 -43.44 -31.71
CA PRO A 12 -1.87 -42.96 -30.94
C PRO A 12 -1.24 -41.68 -31.50
N ILE A 13 -1.41 -41.43 -32.81
CA ILE A 13 -0.95 -40.22 -33.50
C ILE A 13 -1.60 -38.96 -32.90
N VAL A 14 -2.88 -39.02 -32.50
CA VAL A 14 -3.59 -37.87 -31.92
C VAL A 14 -3.08 -37.58 -30.51
N VAL A 15 -2.77 -38.62 -29.74
CA VAL A 15 -2.21 -38.47 -28.38
C VAL A 15 -0.81 -37.86 -28.44
N ILE A 16 0.05 -38.35 -29.35
CA ILE A 16 1.41 -37.83 -29.52
C ILE A 16 1.37 -36.37 -30.00
N GLY A 17 0.48 -36.03 -30.93
CA GLY A 17 0.27 -34.66 -31.37
C GLY A 17 -0.16 -33.73 -30.25
N ALA A 18 -1.09 -34.15 -29.41
CA ALA A 18 -1.54 -33.37 -28.26
C ALA A 18 -0.43 -33.12 -27.24
N VAL A 19 0.39 -34.14 -26.94
CA VAL A 19 1.54 -34.01 -26.03
C VAL A 19 2.61 -33.07 -26.60
N ALA A 20 2.92 -33.20 -27.90
CA ALA A 20 3.88 -32.31 -28.56
C ALA A 20 3.42 -30.84 -28.53
N VAL A 21 2.13 -30.58 -28.77
CA VAL A 21 1.54 -29.25 -28.66
C VAL A 21 1.60 -28.74 -27.22
N LEU A 22 1.31 -29.58 -26.23
CA LEU A 22 1.39 -29.19 -24.81
C LEU A 22 2.82 -28.85 -24.37
N CYS A 23 3.80 -29.67 -24.79
CA CYS A 23 5.22 -29.40 -24.55
C CYS A 23 5.67 -28.09 -25.21
N TRP A 24 5.23 -27.84 -26.44
CA TRP A 24 5.55 -26.62 -27.15
C TRP A 24 4.93 -25.39 -26.46
N LEU A 25 3.68 -25.49 -26.00
CA LEU A 25 3.02 -24.41 -25.24
C LEU A 25 3.71 -24.13 -23.89
N MET A 26 4.20 -25.17 -23.19
CA MET A 26 4.99 -25.02 -21.96
C MET A 26 6.34 -24.33 -22.21
N LEU A 27 7.02 -24.69 -23.31
CA LEU A 27 8.28 -24.05 -23.70
C LEU A 27 8.07 -22.59 -24.11
N ALA A 28 6.99 -22.29 -24.84
CA ALA A 28 6.60 -20.94 -25.21
C ALA A 28 6.23 -20.08 -23.98
N ALA A 29 5.54 -20.65 -22.99
CA ALA A 29 5.24 -19.98 -21.72
C ALA A 29 6.52 -19.64 -20.91
N CYS A 30 7.59 -20.40 -21.12
CA CYS A 30 8.91 -20.14 -20.51
C CYS A 30 9.80 -19.22 -21.39
N GLY A 31 9.27 -18.64 -22.48
CA GLY A 31 10.02 -17.75 -23.37
C GLY A 31 11.06 -18.44 -24.25
N LEU A 32 10.98 -19.77 -24.40
CA LEU A 32 11.93 -20.58 -25.16
C LEU A 32 11.42 -20.80 -26.58
N ASP A 33 11.87 -19.95 -27.51
CA ASP A 33 11.60 -20.12 -28.94
C ASP A 33 12.80 -20.81 -29.64
N LEU A 34 12.51 -21.93 -30.30
CA LEU A 34 13.48 -22.78 -31.02
C LEU A 34 13.71 -22.33 -32.46
N PHE A 35 12.98 -21.33 -32.96
CA PHE A 35 13.03 -20.86 -34.36
C PHE A 35 13.55 -19.43 -34.54
N GLY A 36 14.42 -18.98 -33.63
CA GLY A 36 15.36 -17.88 -33.90
C GLY A 36 14.81 -16.47 -33.69
N TRP A 37 13.63 -16.31 -33.10
CA TRP A 37 13.14 -15.02 -32.62
C TRP A 37 13.23 -15.00 -31.10
N ARG A 38 14.13 -14.17 -30.56
CA ARG A 38 14.32 -14.03 -29.11
C ARG A 38 13.21 -13.19 -28.52
N VAL A 39 12.55 -13.72 -27.50
CA VAL A 39 11.87 -12.88 -26.51
C VAL A 39 12.74 -12.89 -25.26
N ALA A 40 13.34 -11.73 -24.97
CA ALA A 40 14.19 -11.49 -23.81
C ALA A 40 13.33 -11.49 -22.53
N TRP A 41 12.90 -12.66 -22.06
CA TRP A 41 12.14 -12.82 -20.82
C TRP A 41 12.94 -13.51 -19.69
N CYS A 42 14.24 -13.63 -19.88
CA CYS A 42 15.21 -13.64 -18.79
C CYS A 42 16.15 -12.47 -19.07
N GLY A 43 15.95 -11.35 -18.37
CA GLY A 43 17.04 -10.37 -18.22
C GLY A 43 18.29 -11.11 -17.73
N ASP A 44 19.47 -10.65 -18.14
CA ASP A 44 20.77 -11.26 -17.83
C ASP A 44 20.74 -11.97 -16.48
N GLY A 45 20.97 -13.29 -16.46
CA GLY A 45 20.84 -14.14 -15.26
C GLY A 45 21.73 -13.73 -14.07
N GLY A 46 22.57 -12.69 -14.24
CA GLY A 46 23.25 -12.00 -13.15
C GLY A 46 22.33 -11.10 -12.31
N SER A 47 21.26 -10.54 -12.87
CA SER A 47 20.34 -9.63 -12.17
C SER A 47 19.42 -10.34 -11.17
N SER A 48 18.95 -11.55 -11.51
CA SER A 48 18.12 -12.36 -10.61
C SER A 48 18.92 -12.93 -9.44
N MET A 49 20.16 -13.38 -9.68
CA MET A 49 21.06 -13.85 -8.61
C MET A 49 21.52 -12.70 -7.72
N ALA A 50 21.77 -11.51 -8.27
CA ALA A 50 22.10 -10.32 -7.48
C ALA A 50 20.91 -9.84 -6.64
N ALA A 51 19.69 -9.89 -7.17
CA ALA A 51 18.47 -9.60 -6.41
C ALA A 51 18.26 -10.60 -5.28
N PHE A 52 18.45 -11.90 -5.55
CA PHE A 52 18.32 -12.95 -4.55
C PHE A 52 19.39 -12.85 -3.45
N ALA A 53 20.64 -12.58 -3.83
CA ALA A 53 21.72 -12.31 -2.88
C ALA A 53 21.45 -11.08 -2.02
N ARG A 54 20.84 -10.03 -2.60
CA ARG A 54 20.46 -8.82 -1.88
C ARG A 54 19.32 -9.07 -0.89
N ILE A 55 18.32 -9.87 -1.26
CA ILE A 55 17.24 -10.26 -0.33
C ILE A 55 17.82 -11.01 0.87
N HIS A 56 18.69 -12.00 0.63
CA HIS A 56 19.31 -12.74 1.74
C HIS A 56 20.25 -11.89 2.60
N ALA A 57 20.96 -10.92 2.01
CA ALA A 57 21.78 -9.98 2.77
C ALA A 57 20.91 -9.11 3.71
N LEU A 58 19.77 -8.62 3.21
CA LEU A 58 18.83 -7.82 4.00
C LEU A 58 18.16 -8.65 5.11
N GLU A 59 17.82 -9.91 4.84
CA GLU A 59 17.28 -10.83 5.87
C GLU A 59 18.28 -11.14 6.99
N ALA A 60 19.57 -11.22 6.65
CA ALA A 60 20.64 -11.41 7.63
C ALA A 60 20.82 -10.16 8.50
N GLU A 61 20.85 -8.97 7.87
CA GLU A 61 20.95 -7.69 8.57
C GLU A 61 19.75 -7.47 9.51
N ALA A 62 18.53 -7.79 9.06
CA ALA A 62 17.34 -7.70 9.91
C ALA A 62 17.43 -8.61 11.15
N ARG A 63 17.92 -9.85 10.99
CA ARG A 63 18.12 -10.77 12.11
C ARG A 63 19.21 -10.31 13.08
N ASP A 64 20.29 -9.74 12.56
CA ASP A 64 21.36 -9.19 13.41
C ASP A 64 20.86 -7.98 14.20
N LEU A 65 20.09 -7.09 13.58
CA LEU A 65 19.45 -5.94 14.24
C LEU A 65 18.44 -6.38 15.30
N GLU A 66 17.59 -7.38 15.01
CA GLU A 66 16.67 -7.93 16.01
C GLU A 66 17.41 -8.54 17.21
N THR A 67 18.53 -9.22 16.96
CA THR A 67 19.35 -9.82 18.02
C THR A 67 20.04 -8.74 18.85
N ALA A 68 20.58 -7.71 18.21
CA ALA A 68 21.18 -6.56 18.88
C ALA A 68 20.16 -5.77 19.71
N ALA A 69 18.95 -5.56 19.18
CA ALA A 69 17.87 -4.90 19.91
C ALA A 69 17.42 -5.70 21.14
N ARG A 70 17.33 -7.04 21.03
CA ARG A 70 17.05 -7.90 22.19
C ARG A 70 18.17 -7.88 23.22
N ALA A 71 19.43 -7.91 22.79
CA ALA A 71 20.57 -7.78 23.70
C ALA A 71 20.63 -6.40 24.37
N ALA A 72 20.21 -5.34 23.69
CA ALA A 72 20.11 -4.00 24.25
C ALA A 72 18.92 -3.83 25.21
N ALA A 73 17.84 -4.60 25.03
CA ALA A 73 16.69 -4.60 25.94
C ALA A 73 17.02 -5.16 27.34
N ASP A 74 18.15 -5.87 27.48
CA ASP A 74 18.70 -6.34 28.77
C ASP A 74 19.65 -5.33 29.43
N CYS A 75 19.70 -4.06 28.99
CA CYS A 75 20.47 -3.04 29.70
C CYS A 75 19.85 -2.76 31.08
N PRO A 76 20.57 -2.98 32.20
CA PRO A 76 20.11 -2.50 33.50
C PRO A 76 20.00 -0.97 33.45
N ALA A 77 18.94 -0.45 34.05
CA ALA A 77 18.64 0.98 34.08
C ALA A 77 19.92 1.79 34.39
N PRO A 78 20.25 2.82 33.59
CA PRO A 78 21.46 3.60 33.82
C PRO A 78 21.39 4.22 35.23
N PRO A 79 22.52 4.22 35.98
CA PRO A 79 22.57 4.91 37.26
C PRO A 79 22.21 6.39 37.05
N PRO A 80 21.53 7.03 38.02
CA PRO A 80 21.07 8.41 37.85
C PRO A 80 22.26 9.29 37.49
N ALA A 81 22.21 9.90 36.30
CA ALA A 81 23.27 10.74 35.78
C ALA A 81 23.42 11.99 36.69
N PRO A 82 24.65 12.41 37.02
CA PRO A 82 24.87 13.67 37.70
C PRO A 82 24.42 14.84 36.81
N GLU A 83 23.72 15.79 37.40
CA GLU A 83 23.18 17.00 36.75
C GLU A 83 24.30 17.77 36.02
N VAL A 84 24.38 17.60 34.70
CA VAL A 84 25.17 18.48 33.84
C VAL A 84 24.26 19.61 33.39
N VAL A 85 24.45 20.77 34.02
CA VAL A 85 23.89 22.04 33.58
C VAL A 85 24.56 22.42 32.27
N ALA A 86 23.93 22.09 31.14
CA ALA A 86 24.26 22.64 29.84
C ALA A 86 22.95 23.05 29.15
N GLN A 87 22.59 24.32 29.34
CA GLN A 87 21.59 25.02 28.54
C GLN A 87 22.10 25.12 27.10
N ALA A 88 21.82 24.10 26.29
CA ALA A 88 21.50 24.31 24.90
C ALA A 88 19.98 24.35 24.84
N ALA A 89 19.41 25.51 24.53
CA ALA A 89 17.98 25.61 24.25
C ALA A 89 17.71 24.76 23.01
N GLU A 90 17.25 23.53 23.23
CA GLU A 90 16.51 22.75 22.25
C GLU A 90 15.44 23.69 21.66
N PRO A 91 15.32 23.83 20.33
CA PRO A 91 14.19 24.52 19.75
C PRO A 91 12.96 23.84 20.34
N ALA A 92 12.14 24.60 21.10
CA ALA A 92 10.94 24.06 21.68
C ALA A 92 10.18 23.33 20.54
N PRO A 93 9.70 22.09 20.77
CA PRO A 93 8.82 21.44 19.83
C PRO A 93 7.76 22.47 19.41
N PRO A 94 7.53 22.68 18.10
CA PRO A 94 6.49 23.61 17.67
C PRO A 94 5.24 23.27 18.46
N ALA A 95 4.67 24.30 19.11
CA ALA A 95 3.48 24.12 19.92
C ALA A 95 2.47 23.31 19.09
N PRO A 96 1.83 22.27 19.66
CA PRO A 96 0.85 21.48 18.92
C PRO A 96 -0.11 22.43 18.23
N ALA A 97 -0.18 22.38 16.89
CA ALA A 97 -1.11 23.21 16.16
C ALA A 97 -2.51 22.98 16.75
N GLU A 98 -3.23 24.07 17.03
CA GLU A 98 -4.59 23.92 17.53
C GLU A 98 -5.39 23.09 16.51
N PRO A 99 -6.12 22.06 16.96
CA PRO A 99 -7.05 21.31 16.12
C PRO A 99 -7.91 22.26 15.29
N LEU A 100 -7.89 22.13 13.96
CA LEU A 100 -8.84 22.84 13.11
C LEU A 100 -10.29 22.49 13.53
N PRO A 101 -11.26 23.37 13.25
CA PRO A 101 -12.67 23.08 13.49
C PRO A 101 -13.17 21.85 12.72
N GLU A 102 -14.18 21.17 13.24
CA GLU A 102 -14.90 20.14 12.47
C GLU A 102 -15.50 20.75 11.18
N GLY A 103 -15.51 19.96 10.11
CA GLY A 103 -16.01 20.38 8.81
C GLY A 103 -15.02 21.18 7.97
N THR A 104 -13.87 21.59 8.53
CA THR A 104 -12.77 22.19 7.75
C THR A 104 -12.32 21.23 6.64
N GLU A 105 -12.27 21.72 5.40
CA GLU A 105 -11.72 20.95 4.29
C GLU A 105 -10.19 20.91 4.39
N LEU A 106 -9.59 19.80 3.98
CA LEU A 106 -8.14 19.65 4.00
C LEU A 106 -7.52 20.72 3.12
N ASP A 107 -6.67 21.54 3.72
CA ASP A 107 -5.84 22.53 3.05
C ASP A 107 -4.38 22.17 3.33
N LEU A 108 -3.56 22.23 2.29
CA LEU A 108 -2.13 21.92 2.36
C LEU A 108 -1.28 23.17 2.59
N GLY A 109 -1.84 24.37 2.33
CA GLY A 109 -1.17 25.66 2.52
C GLY A 109 0.12 25.82 1.71
N GLU A 110 0.80 26.95 1.90
CA GLU A 110 2.10 27.24 1.24
C GLU A 110 3.28 26.60 1.99
N ASP A 111 3.19 26.47 3.31
CA ASP A 111 4.28 26.00 4.17
C ASP A 111 4.22 24.49 4.50
N PHE A 112 3.16 23.78 4.07
CA PHE A 112 2.97 22.33 4.28
C PHE A 112 3.28 21.85 5.71
N ASP A 113 2.72 22.56 6.70
CA ASP A 113 2.87 22.17 8.10
C ASP A 113 2.05 20.90 8.39
N LEU A 114 2.75 19.76 8.41
CA LEU A 114 2.14 18.45 8.66
C LEU A 114 1.39 18.39 9.99
N SER A 115 1.77 19.19 11.00
CA SER A 115 1.09 19.18 12.30
C SER A 115 -0.38 19.62 12.19
N GLN A 116 -0.76 20.34 11.13
CA GLN A 116 -2.15 20.71 10.84
C GLN A 116 -3.02 19.52 10.45
N LEU A 117 -2.40 18.42 10.00
CA LEU A 117 -3.09 17.16 9.72
C LEU A 117 -3.58 16.46 10.99
N ALA A 118 -3.09 16.84 12.17
CA ALA A 118 -3.46 16.20 13.43
C ALA A 118 -4.98 16.09 13.60
N GLY A 119 -5.46 14.88 13.91
CA GLY A 119 -6.89 14.56 14.03
C GLY A 119 -7.42 13.72 12.87
N CYS A 120 -8.75 13.63 12.77
CA CYS A 120 -9.40 12.72 11.82
C CYS A 120 -10.06 13.45 10.65
N TRP A 121 -9.86 12.90 9.46
CA TRP A 121 -10.25 13.43 8.17
C TRP A 121 -11.02 12.37 7.40
N LYS A 122 -12.26 12.68 7.05
CA LYS A 122 -13.17 11.78 6.35
C LYS A 122 -13.36 12.22 4.91
N SER A 123 -13.38 11.26 4.00
CA SER A 123 -13.70 11.50 2.60
C SER A 123 -15.10 12.10 2.48
N THR A 124 -15.25 13.07 1.59
CA THR A 124 -16.52 13.78 1.37
C THR A 124 -17.40 13.07 0.35
N ASN A 125 -16.81 12.26 -0.51
CA ASN A 125 -17.50 11.37 -1.42
C ASN A 125 -17.53 9.94 -0.85
N SER A 126 -18.66 9.28 -1.07
CA SER A 126 -18.90 7.88 -0.68
C SER A 126 -18.82 6.92 -1.87
N GLU A 127 -18.36 7.40 -3.03
CA GLU A 127 -18.23 6.62 -4.26
C GLU A 127 -16.84 6.02 -4.48
N ILE A 128 -15.95 6.12 -3.49
CA ILE A 128 -14.64 5.50 -3.54
C ILE A 128 -14.84 3.99 -3.68
N LEU A 129 -14.25 3.41 -4.72
CA LEU A 129 -14.36 1.98 -4.96
C LEU A 129 -13.27 1.22 -4.22
N LEU A 130 -13.68 0.10 -3.66
CA LEU A 130 -12.81 -0.84 -2.99
C LEU A 130 -12.47 -1.97 -3.93
N VAL A 131 -11.18 -2.27 -4.05
CA VAL A 131 -10.63 -3.25 -4.98
C VAL A 131 -9.98 -4.39 -4.20
N ASP A 132 -10.28 -5.63 -4.58
CA ASP A 132 -9.64 -6.83 -4.01
C ASP A 132 -8.28 -7.14 -4.64
N MET A 133 -7.57 -8.15 -4.13
CA MET A 133 -6.26 -8.56 -4.64
C MET A 133 -6.25 -9.01 -6.11
N SER A 134 -7.42 -9.27 -6.70
CA SER A 134 -7.55 -9.62 -8.12
C SER A 134 -7.79 -8.42 -9.03
N GLY A 135 -7.81 -7.19 -8.47
CA GLY A 135 -8.14 -5.98 -9.22
C GLY A 135 -9.64 -5.80 -9.44
N ARG A 136 -10.48 -6.59 -8.76
CA ARG A 136 -11.94 -6.54 -8.92
C ARG A 136 -12.56 -5.60 -7.89
N GLU A 137 -13.46 -4.75 -8.34
CA GLU A 137 -14.29 -3.93 -7.46
C GLU A 137 -15.23 -4.80 -6.62
N VAL A 138 -15.23 -4.58 -5.31
CA VAL A 138 -15.98 -5.38 -4.34
C VAL A 138 -17.01 -4.58 -3.55
N ALA A 139 -16.77 -3.29 -3.31
CA ALA A 139 -17.69 -2.42 -2.59
C ALA A 139 -17.42 -0.93 -2.87
N LYS A 140 -18.36 -0.06 -2.48
CA LYS A 140 -18.07 1.35 -2.23
C LYS A 140 -17.62 1.53 -0.78
N GLN A 141 -16.76 2.51 -0.51
CA GLN A 141 -16.20 2.76 0.81
C GLN A 141 -16.18 4.25 1.15
N VAL A 142 -16.13 4.53 2.45
CA VAL A 142 -15.77 5.84 2.98
C VAL A 142 -14.45 5.70 3.72
N ILE A 143 -13.51 6.61 3.45
CA ILE A 143 -12.18 6.54 4.06
C ILE A 143 -12.07 7.60 5.15
N THR A 144 -11.58 7.20 6.31
CA THR A 144 -11.20 8.11 7.39
C THR A 144 -9.72 7.94 7.71
N PHE A 145 -8.93 9.01 7.64
CA PHE A 145 -7.57 9.03 8.18
C PHE A 145 -7.58 9.68 9.55
N CYS A 146 -6.85 9.11 10.50
CA CYS A 146 -6.62 9.73 11.79
C CYS A 146 -5.12 9.85 12.03
N PHE A 147 -4.62 11.06 12.05
CA PHE A 147 -3.20 11.35 12.22
C PHE A 147 -2.88 11.69 13.67
N ASP A 148 -1.65 11.33 14.05
CA ASP A 148 -1.05 11.71 15.33
C ASP A 148 -0.79 13.22 15.38
N ALA A 149 -0.37 13.71 16.55
CA ALA A 149 -0.19 15.15 16.79
C ALA A 149 0.85 15.83 15.88
N ASP A 150 1.79 15.07 15.33
CA ASP A 150 2.82 15.57 14.40
C ASP A 150 2.41 15.45 12.92
N GLY A 151 1.27 14.81 12.64
CA GLY A 151 0.76 14.57 11.29
C GLY A 151 1.61 13.63 10.43
N ARG A 152 2.62 12.95 10.99
CA ARG A 152 3.58 12.13 10.22
C ARG A 152 3.16 10.67 10.13
N SER A 153 2.51 10.18 11.17
CA SER A 153 1.94 8.84 11.24
C SER A 153 0.46 8.92 11.55
N GLY A 154 -0.24 7.83 11.26
CA GLY A 154 -1.64 7.72 11.61
C GLY A 154 -2.19 6.35 11.30
N ARG A 155 -3.52 6.31 11.19
CA ARG A 155 -4.27 5.14 10.78
C ARG A 155 -5.27 5.49 9.69
N LYS A 156 -5.35 4.62 8.68
CA LYS A 156 -6.43 4.61 7.70
C LYS A 156 -7.50 3.64 8.18
N ILE A 157 -8.72 4.14 8.24
CA ILE A 157 -9.93 3.38 8.53
C ILE A 157 -10.75 3.37 7.25
N VAL A 158 -11.15 2.17 6.83
CA VAL A 158 -12.05 1.98 5.70
C VAL A 158 -13.36 1.45 6.23
N ASP A 159 -14.43 2.17 5.91
CA ASP A 159 -15.79 1.78 6.19
C ASP A 159 -16.41 1.28 4.87
N PRO A 160 -16.37 -0.04 4.59
CA PRO A 160 -17.05 -0.58 3.42
C PRO A 160 -18.56 -0.44 3.63
N ALA A 161 -19.30 -0.01 2.59
CA ALA A 161 -20.75 0.18 2.65
C ALA A 161 -21.52 -1.17 2.74
N GLY A 162 -21.31 -1.94 3.80
CA GLY A 162 -21.78 -3.31 3.98
C GLY A 162 -21.51 -3.86 5.39
N PRO A 163 -21.78 -5.16 5.62
CA PRO A 163 -21.59 -5.81 6.93
C PRO A 163 -20.11 -6.20 7.21
N ASP A 164 -19.23 -5.94 6.25
CA ASP A 164 -17.82 -6.29 6.34
C ASP A 164 -17.10 -5.29 7.27
N THR A 165 -16.09 -5.73 8.01
CA THR A 165 -15.30 -4.86 8.89
C THR A 165 -13.86 -4.91 8.47
N CYS A 166 -13.22 -3.75 8.30
CA CYS A 166 -11.80 -3.66 7.98
C CYS A 166 -11.07 -3.11 9.20
N GLU A 167 -9.98 -3.78 9.59
CA GLU A 167 -9.15 -3.31 10.69
C GLU A 167 -8.34 -2.07 10.25
N PRO A 168 -8.16 -1.06 11.10
CA PRO A 168 -7.36 0.11 10.75
C PRO A 168 -5.93 -0.30 10.36
N VAL A 169 -5.40 0.30 9.30
CA VAL A 169 -4.02 0.09 8.86
C VAL A 169 -3.16 1.29 9.22
N ALA A 170 -1.95 1.06 9.70
CA ALA A 170 -0.97 2.12 9.90
C ALA A 170 -0.65 2.80 8.56
N MET A 171 -0.45 4.11 8.60
CA MET A 171 -0.08 4.88 7.43
C MET A 171 1.12 5.78 7.73
N ASP A 172 1.94 5.95 6.70
CA ASP A 172 3.05 6.89 6.71
C ASP A 172 2.73 8.09 5.83
N VAL A 173 3.04 9.28 6.33
CA VAL A 173 2.93 10.52 5.57
C VAL A 173 4.30 10.91 5.03
N LEU A 174 4.38 11.09 3.73
CA LEU A 174 5.56 11.54 3.01
C LEU A 174 5.23 12.83 2.26
N HIS A 175 6.06 13.85 2.44
CA HIS A 175 5.96 15.09 1.69
C HIS A 175 7.17 15.21 0.76
N GLU A 176 6.92 15.16 -0.54
CA GLU A 176 7.95 15.29 -1.58
C GLU A 176 7.37 16.06 -2.76
N ASP A 177 8.12 17.03 -3.28
CA ASP A 177 7.77 17.83 -4.46
C ASP A 177 6.43 18.57 -4.36
N GLY A 178 6.04 19.03 -3.15
CA GLY A 178 4.77 19.73 -2.94
C GLY A 178 3.54 18.82 -3.00
N ILE A 179 3.72 17.50 -2.99
CA ILE A 179 2.65 16.51 -2.99
C ILE A 179 2.69 15.76 -1.67
N LEU A 180 1.55 15.76 -0.98
CA LEU A 180 1.38 14.97 0.24
C LEU A 180 1.00 13.54 -0.15
N ARG A 181 1.79 12.57 0.30
CA ARG A 181 1.58 11.15 0.01
C ARG A 181 1.31 10.38 1.28
N PHE A 182 0.17 9.71 1.32
CA PHE A 182 -0.19 8.78 2.36
C PHE A 182 0.01 7.36 1.87
N ARG A 183 0.92 6.60 2.48
CA ARG A 183 1.13 5.19 2.13
C ARG A 183 0.50 4.29 3.17
N HIS A 184 -0.13 3.22 2.70
CA HIS A 184 -0.63 2.17 3.57
C HIS A 184 -0.27 0.78 3.04
N GLY A 185 -0.08 -0.15 3.97
CA GLY A 185 0.10 -1.56 3.65
C GLY A 185 -1.20 -2.25 3.22
N GLN A 186 -1.10 -3.56 3.01
CA GLN A 186 -2.26 -4.42 2.83
C GLN A 186 -3.13 -4.39 4.10
N MET A 187 -4.44 -4.35 3.91
CA MET A 187 -5.41 -4.35 5.01
C MET A 187 -6.31 -5.58 4.92
N TYR A 188 -6.61 -6.17 6.06
CA TYR A 188 -7.45 -7.37 6.15
C TYR A 188 -8.84 -6.97 6.61
N CYS A 189 -9.85 -7.54 5.95
CA CYS A 189 -11.24 -7.32 6.31
C CYS A 189 -11.92 -8.66 6.63
N THR A 190 -12.87 -8.62 7.54
CA THR A 190 -13.75 -9.75 7.82
C THR A 190 -14.90 -9.78 6.82
N GLY A 191 -15.28 -10.97 6.37
CA GLY A 191 -16.48 -11.18 5.57
C GLY A 191 -16.18 -11.47 4.09
N ARG A 192 -16.83 -10.76 3.17
CA ARG A 192 -16.75 -11.02 1.71
C ARG A 192 -15.56 -10.38 1.03
N ILE A 193 -14.92 -9.42 1.69
CA ILE A 193 -13.72 -8.74 1.21
C ILE A 193 -12.54 -9.38 1.96
N PRO A 194 -11.73 -10.23 1.31
CA PRO A 194 -10.67 -10.96 2.01
C PRO A 194 -9.49 -10.04 2.39
N SER A 195 -9.17 -9.06 1.53
CA SER A 195 -8.15 -8.05 1.79
C SER A 195 -8.23 -6.92 0.77
N ILE A 196 -7.65 -5.79 1.16
CA ILE A 196 -7.54 -4.59 0.37
C ILE A 196 -6.07 -4.42 0.00
N VAL A 197 -5.83 -4.17 -1.29
CA VAL A 197 -4.48 -3.99 -1.84
C VAL A 197 -3.75 -2.83 -1.14
N PRO A 198 -2.41 -2.90 -1.00
CA PRO A 198 -1.63 -1.74 -0.61
C PRO A 198 -1.86 -0.60 -1.60
N GLY A 199 -1.68 0.63 -1.13
CA GLY A 199 -1.99 1.79 -1.94
C GLY A 199 -1.35 3.05 -1.39
N ARG A 200 -1.41 4.09 -2.20
CA ARG A 200 -1.06 5.44 -1.77
C ARG A 200 -2.12 6.44 -2.19
N ILE A 201 -2.24 7.49 -1.41
CA ILE A 201 -3.11 8.62 -1.71
C ILE A 201 -2.22 9.84 -1.87
N GLU A 202 -2.38 10.53 -2.98
CA GLU A 202 -1.62 11.73 -3.30
C GLU A 202 -2.54 12.94 -3.25
N CYS A 203 -2.30 13.84 -2.31
CA CYS A 203 -3.02 15.09 -2.21
C CYS A 203 -2.15 16.23 -2.76
N ARG A 204 -2.74 17.02 -3.66
CA ARG A 204 -2.14 18.22 -4.24
C ARG A 204 -2.90 19.45 -3.75
N PRO A 205 -2.24 20.62 -3.65
CA PRO A 205 -2.94 21.88 -3.41
C PRO A 205 -4.05 22.09 -4.44
N GLY A 206 -5.13 22.77 -4.04
CA GLY A 206 -6.18 23.14 -4.97
C GLY A 206 -5.71 24.14 -6.03
N ASP A 207 -6.48 24.28 -7.11
CA ASP A 207 -6.13 25.15 -8.24
C ASP A 207 -6.02 26.65 -7.88
N ALA A 208 -6.53 27.07 -6.73
CA ALA A 208 -6.40 28.42 -6.20
C ALA A 208 -5.89 28.41 -4.74
N PRO A 209 -5.29 29.51 -4.25
CA PRO A 209 -4.65 29.56 -2.93
C PRO A 209 -5.54 29.20 -1.74
N GLU A 210 -6.86 29.37 -1.87
CA GLU A 210 -7.84 29.02 -0.84
C GLU A 210 -8.69 27.80 -1.22
N SER A 211 -8.32 27.10 -2.31
CA SER A 211 -9.04 25.91 -2.72
C SER A 211 -8.56 24.70 -1.92
N PRO A 212 -9.50 23.85 -1.46
CA PRO A 212 -9.15 22.65 -0.71
C PRO A 212 -8.26 21.74 -1.55
N ALA A 213 -7.44 20.97 -0.85
CA ALA A 213 -6.60 19.96 -1.44
C ALA A 213 -7.44 18.94 -2.21
N VAL A 214 -6.89 18.50 -3.34
CA VAL A 214 -7.46 17.47 -4.18
C VAL A 214 -6.61 16.23 -4.08
N CYS A 215 -7.22 15.11 -3.71
CA CYS A 215 -6.55 13.86 -3.49
C CYS A 215 -6.93 12.82 -4.54
N ASP A 216 -5.93 12.07 -5.01
CA ASP A 216 -6.06 10.91 -5.89
C ASP A 216 -5.65 9.64 -5.14
N MET A 217 -6.29 8.50 -5.45
CA MET A 217 -5.87 7.19 -4.95
C MET A 217 -5.22 6.36 -6.05
N ILE A 218 -4.13 5.71 -5.67
CA ILE A 218 -3.32 4.83 -6.48
C ILE A 218 -3.25 3.50 -5.75
N ASP A 219 -3.85 2.47 -6.33
CA ASP A 219 -3.75 1.11 -5.81
C ASP A 219 -2.46 0.48 -6.34
N ILE A 220 -1.80 -0.34 -5.52
CA ILE A 220 -0.58 -1.05 -5.90
C ILE A 220 -0.95 -2.51 -6.11
N ILE A 221 -1.25 -2.88 -7.35
CA ILE A 221 -1.68 -4.22 -7.73
C ILE A 221 -0.52 -4.95 -8.39
N ASN A 222 -0.10 -6.08 -7.82
CA ASN A 222 1.06 -6.85 -8.29
C ASN A 222 2.36 -6.02 -8.41
N GLY A 223 2.53 -4.99 -7.56
CA GLY A 223 3.68 -4.10 -7.58
C GLY A 223 3.64 -3.03 -8.67
N VAL A 224 2.50 -2.87 -9.36
CA VAL A 224 2.27 -1.82 -10.36
C VAL A 224 1.32 -0.78 -9.76
N ASP A 225 1.68 0.48 -9.90
CA ASP A 225 0.81 1.61 -9.58
C ASP A 225 -0.35 1.66 -10.59
N GLU A 226 -1.56 1.33 -10.14
CA GLU A 226 -2.79 1.45 -10.93
C GLU A 226 -3.59 2.65 -10.41
N PRO A 227 -3.58 3.80 -11.13
CA PRO A 227 -4.44 4.91 -10.78
C PRO A 227 -5.89 4.48 -10.90
N GLN A 228 -6.71 4.87 -9.93
CA GLN A 228 -8.15 4.69 -10.01
C GLN A 228 -8.78 5.74 -10.97
N GLU A 229 -8.44 5.65 -12.26
CA GLU A 229 -8.92 6.56 -13.29
C GLU A 229 -10.46 6.65 -13.28
N GLY A 230 -10.96 7.86 -13.02
CA GLY A 230 -12.38 8.19 -13.00
C GLY A 230 -13.16 7.77 -11.75
N ARG A 231 -12.50 7.28 -10.70
CA ARG A 231 -13.19 6.72 -9.50
C ARG A 231 -12.88 7.45 -8.20
N MET A 232 -11.77 8.20 -8.17
CA MET A 232 -11.33 8.98 -7.00
C MET A 232 -10.67 10.32 -7.37
N HIS A 233 -10.66 10.69 -8.65
CA HIS A 233 -10.12 11.99 -9.05
C HIS A 233 -10.94 13.11 -8.44
N GLY A 234 -10.28 14.02 -7.74
CA GLY A 234 -10.97 15.16 -7.15
C GLY A 234 -11.40 14.97 -5.71
N GLU A 235 -11.01 13.89 -5.03
CA GLU A 235 -11.54 13.62 -3.68
C GLU A 235 -11.07 14.68 -2.68
N ARG A 236 -12.01 15.15 -1.86
CA ARG A 236 -11.75 16.09 -0.78
C ARG A 236 -12.00 15.45 0.56
N PHE A 237 -11.24 15.89 1.55
CA PHE A 237 -11.37 15.42 2.92
C PHE A 237 -11.87 16.54 3.82
N ARG A 238 -12.72 16.18 4.78
CA ARG A 238 -13.18 17.09 5.83
C ARG A 238 -12.84 16.56 7.19
N ARG A 239 -12.46 17.48 8.08
CA ARG A 239 -12.21 17.15 9.48
C ARG A 239 -13.50 16.68 10.14
N VAL A 240 -13.40 15.62 10.93
CA VAL A 240 -14.51 15.06 11.70
C VAL A 240 -14.09 14.88 13.15
N ALA A 241 -15.07 14.79 14.05
CA ALA A 241 -14.86 14.31 15.40
C ALA A 241 -14.10 12.97 15.35
N GLY A 242 -13.17 12.77 16.29
CA GLY A 242 -12.43 11.52 16.39
C GLY A 242 -13.36 10.30 16.45
N PRO A 243 -12.94 9.16 15.88
CA PRO A 243 -13.66 7.89 15.91
C PRO A 243 -13.80 7.32 17.32
#